data_AF-A0A3C1DNC9-F1
#
_entry.id   AF-A0A3C1DNC9-F1
#
_cell.length_a   1.000
_cell.length_b   1.000
_cell.length_c   1.000
_cell.angle_alpha   90.00
_cell.angle_beta   90.00
_cell.angle_gamma   90.00
#
_symmetry.space_group_name_H-M   'P 1'
#
loop_
_entity.id
_entity.type
_entity.pdbx_description
1 polymer ?
#
loop_
_entity_poly.entity_id
_entity_poly.type
_entity_poly.pdbx_seq_one_letter_code
_entity_poly.pdbx_strand_id
1 'polypeptide(L)'
;MDVQAAQLLRERTSLALDWLEADLVEIKEAAHTPVTVILPALNEEATVATIVRQIRRELMAPHGPNLVDELVVLDSGSTDRTAKVAADAGATVIHRDDVLPALPTVPGKGEAMWRGVAATAGELVVFIDADLRSFSTSYVVGLLGPLLTDPKVQLVKAVYERPLVGDRQVMPAGGGRVTELVARPLLNLHWPELAGVIQPLAGEYAARRSLLEQLPFSYGYGVDFALLIDTATKYGVRAIAQVDLGVRVHRHHDTSRLGRMAAEIMQTAWSRLAPANGLSTTIGQSLTQFERDADGYHSSSHEVPILERPPLNTIAEYMATTTSNPSPR
;
A
#
# COMPACT_ATOMS: atom_id res chain seq x y z
N MET A 1 -20.01 -18.04 -6.50
CA MET A 1 -19.20 -17.06 -5.73
C MET A 1 -18.18 -17.78 -4.85
N ASP A 2 -18.59 -18.70 -3.97
CA ASP A 2 -17.66 -19.42 -3.06
C ASP A 2 -16.50 -20.16 -3.78
N VAL A 3 -16.77 -20.80 -4.93
CA VAL A 3 -15.75 -21.57 -5.67
C VAL A 3 -14.58 -20.70 -6.17
N GLN A 4 -14.85 -19.48 -6.67
CA GLN A 4 -13.81 -18.59 -7.22
C GLN A 4 -12.97 -17.96 -6.11
N ALA A 5 -13.61 -17.52 -5.02
CA ALA A 5 -12.90 -17.01 -3.84
C ALA A 5 -12.00 -18.09 -3.23
N ALA A 6 -12.53 -19.32 -3.07
CA ALA A 6 -11.76 -20.45 -2.56
C ALA A 6 -10.63 -20.87 -3.51
N GLN A 7 -10.78 -20.65 -4.81
CA GLN A 7 -9.72 -20.92 -5.78
C GLN A 7 -8.57 -19.91 -5.68
N LEU A 8 -8.87 -18.60 -5.56
CA LEU A 8 -7.85 -17.58 -5.33
C LEU A 8 -7.09 -17.85 -4.03
N LEU A 9 -7.81 -18.22 -2.96
CA LEU A 9 -7.21 -18.61 -1.69
C LEU A 9 -6.20 -19.75 -1.87
N ARG A 10 -6.58 -20.83 -2.56
CA ARG A 10 -5.70 -22.00 -2.75
C ARG A 10 -4.53 -21.76 -3.70
N GLU A 11 -4.72 -21.02 -4.78
CA GLU A 11 -3.74 -20.93 -5.87
C GLU A 11 -2.83 -19.71 -5.80
N ARG A 12 -3.20 -18.72 -4.98
CA ARG A 12 -2.56 -17.40 -4.94
C ARG A 12 -2.28 -16.92 -3.51
N THR A 13 -2.33 -17.81 -2.51
CA THR A 13 -1.95 -17.49 -1.14
C THR A 13 -0.78 -18.38 -0.71
N SER A 14 0.24 -17.77 -0.14
CA SER A 14 1.40 -18.45 0.46
C SER A 14 1.69 -17.88 1.84
N LEU A 15 2.56 -18.52 2.61
CA LEU A 15 3.10 -17.99 3.85
C LEU A 15 4.40 -17.22 3.57
N ALA A 16 4.73 -16.23 4.38
CA ALA A 16 6.03 -15.57 4.30
C ALA A 16 7.20 -16.56 4.44
N LEU A 17 7.01 -17.64 5.21
CA LEU A 17 7.99 -18.70 5.45
C LEU A 17 8.16 -19.69 4.28
N ASP A 18 7.29 -19.63 3.27
CA ASP A 18 7.44 -20.45 2.06
C ASP A 18 8.61 -19.95 1.18
N TRP A 19 9.17 -18.78 1.50
CA TRP A 19 10.18 -18.09 0.72
C TRP A 19 11.47 -17.91 1.52
N LEU A 20 12.58 -18.42 1.00
CA LEU A 20 13.91 -18.21 1.57
C LEU A 20 14.56 -16.99 0.90
N GLU A 21 15.11 -16.10 1.72
CA GLU A 21 15.77 -14.88 1.22
C GLU A 21 16.90 -15.21 0.23
N ALA A 22 17.74 -16.19 0.54
CA ALA A 22 18.86 -16.58 -0.32
C ALA A 22 18.42 -17.02 -1.72
N ASP A 23 17.34 -17.79 -1.81
CA ASP A 23 16.77 -18.25 -3.09
C ASP A 23 16.24 -17.07 -3.91
N LEU A 24 15.53 -16.13 -3.24
CA LEU A 24 15.01 -14.94 -3.91
C LEU A 24 16.12 -14.01 -4.39
N VAL A 25 17.22 -13.91 -3.63
CA VAL A 25 18.41 -13.16 -4.05
C VAL A 25 19.01 -13.78 -5.32
N GLU A 26 19.17 -15.11 -5.37
CA GLU A 26 19.69 -15.79 -6.58
C GLU A 26 18.80 -15.54 -7.81
N ILE A 27 17.47 -15.68 -7.65
CA ILE A 27 16.50 -15.44 -8.73
C ILE A 27 16.56 -14.00 -9.22
N LYS A 28 16.58 -13.04 -8.28
CA LYS A 28 16.65 -11.61 -8.56
C LYS A 28 17.92 -11.26 -9.33
N GLU A 29 19.08 -11.75 -8.89
CA GLU A 29 20.37 -11.51 -9.54
C GLU A 29 20.42 -12.12 -10.94
N ALA A 30 19.94 -13.36 -11.10
CA ALA A 30 19.89 -14.02 -12.40
C ALA A 30 19.00 -13.29 -13.43
N ALA A 31 17.95 -12.61 -12.96
CA ALA A 31 17.03 -11.84 -13.78
C ALA A 31 17.37 -10.33 -13.85
N HIS A 32 18.39 -9.87 -13.12
CA HIS A 32 18.73 -8.45 -12.95
C HIS A 32 17.52 -7.57 -12.59
N THR A 33 16.69 -8.02 -11.64
CA THR A 33 15.45 -7.34 -11.25
C THR A 33 15.66 -6.45 -10.02
N PRO A 34 15.90 -5.13 -10.16
CA PRO A 34 16.12 -4.28 -8.99
C PRO A 34 14.84 -4.12 -8.15
N VAL A 35 15.00 -4.02 -6.83
CA VAL A 35 13.94 -3.93 -5.83
C VAL A 35 14.09 -2.64 -5.03
N THR A 36 13.01 -1.85 -5.01
CA THR A 36 12.86 -0.69 -4.14
C THR A 36 11.89 -1.01 -3.01
N VAL A 37 12.25 -0.69 -1.78
CA VAL A 37 11.34 -0.60 -0.65
C VAL A 37 11.03 0.87 -0.34
N ILE A 38 9.75 1.23 -0.29
CA ILE A 38 9.25 2.57 0.01
C ILE A 38 8.46 2.53 1.31
N LEU A 39 8.80 3.44 2.24
CA LEU A 39 8.06 3.69 3.47
C LEU A 39 7.41 5.06 3.38
N PRO A 40 6.10 5.16 3.03
CA PRO A 40 5.34 6.39 3.18
C PRO A 40 5.25 6.75 4.66
N ALA A 41 5.69 7.95 5.04
CA ALA A 41 5.75 8.36 6.44
C ALA A 41 5.10 9.73 6.68
N LEU A 42 4.37 9.85 7.79
CA LEU A 42 3.81 11.11 8.28
C LEU A 42 3.73 11.06 9.81
N ASN A 43 4.68 11.71 10.49
CA ASN A 43 4.80 11.74 11.95
C ASN A 43 4.93 10.33 12.59
N GLU A 44 5.92 9.57 12.14
CA GLU A 44 6.23 8.21 12.59
C GLU A 44 7.64 8.09 13.21
N GLU A 45 8.10 9.13 13.92
CA GLU A 45 9.42 9.13 14.57
C GLU A 45 9.63 7.97 15.56
N ALA A 46 8.55 7.40 16.08
CA ALA A 46 8.57 6.32 17.06
C ALA A 46 8.91 4.94 16.47
N THR A 47 8.72 4.74 15.16
CA THR A 47 8.75 3.40 14.54
C THR A 47 9.67 3.33 13.32
N VAL A 48 9.72 4.37 12.49
CA VAL A 48 10.40 4.34 11.18
C VAL A 48 11.88 3.92 11.28
N ALA A 49 12.61 4.42 12.28
CA ALA A 49 14.03 4.13 12.46
C ALA A 49 14.31 2.66 12.79
N THR A 50 13.37 1.96 13.42
CA THR A 50 13.50 0.52 13.71
C THR A 50 13.32 -0.29 12.43
N ILE A 51 12.29 0.01 11.64
CA ILE A 51 12.01 -0.64 10.36
C ILE A 51 13.20 -0.46 9.40
N VAL A 52 13.68 0.77 9.25
CA VAL A 52 14.83 1.09 8.38
C VAL A 52 16.07 0.30 8.79
N ARG A 53 16.42 0.29 10.08
CA ARG A 53 17.60 -0.45 10.57
C ARG A 53 17.50 -1.96 10.33
N GLN A 54 16.31 -2.54 10.47
CA GLN A 54 16.10 -3.96 10.20
C GLN A 54 16.30 -4.27 8.71
N ILE A 55 15.67 -3.50 7.81
CA ILE A 55 15.86 -3.69 6.35
C ILE A 55 17.32 -3.50 5.96
N ARG A 56 17.98 -2.43 6.43
CA ARG A 56 19.39 -2.16 6.12
C ARG A 56 20.31 -3.28 6.58
N ARG A 57 20.09 -3.80 7.79
CA ARG A 57 20.95 -4.84 8.36
C ARG A 57 20.77 -6.19 7.67
N GLU A 58 19.53 -6.57 7.38
CA GLU A 58 19.21 -7.94 7.00
C GLU A 58 19.04 -8.11 5.50
N LEU A 59 18.56 -7.10 4.77
CA LEU A 59 18.25 -7.20 3.33
C LEU A 59 19.18 -6.36 2.43
N MET A 60 20.10 -5.57 3.03
CA MET A 60 21.02 -4.67 2.32
C MET A 60 22.46 -4.79 2.87
N ALA A 61 23.04 -5.99 2.77
CA ALA A 61 24.41 -6.27 3.15
C ALA A 61 25.43 -5.41 2.36
N PRO A 62 26.49 -4.89 3.01
CA PRO A 62 27.51 -4.08 2.33
C PRO A 62 28.35 -4.83 1.28
N HIS A 63 28.44 -6.16 1.38
CA HIS A 63 29.43 -6.98 0.66
C HIS A 63 28.84 -8.28 0.08
N GLY A 64 27.56 -8.29 -0.32
CA GLY A 64 26.93 -9.44 -0.95
C GLY A 64 25.76 -9.02 -1.85
N PRO A 65 25.20 -9.98 -2.61
CA PRO A 65 23.97 -9.74 -3.36
C PRO A 65 22.83 -9.47 -2.36
N ASN A 66 22.05 -8.42 -2.63
CA ASN A 66 21.03 -7.92 -1.72
C ASN A 66 19.66 -8.21 -2.27
N LEU A 67 18.69 -8.51 -1.39
CA LEU A 67 17.31 -8.59 -1.84
C LEU A 67 16.77 -7.19 -2.17
N VAL A 68 17.16 -6.17 -1.39
CA VAL A 68 16.71 -4.77 -1.55
C VAL A 68 17.87 -3.91 -2.05
N ASP A 69 17.67 -3.17 -3.14
CA ASP A 69 18.69 -2.27 -3.70
C ASP A 69 18.51 -0.82 -3.23
N GLU A 70 17.26 -0.42 -3.08
CA GLU A 70 16.88 0.95 -2.77
C GLU A 70 15.89 0.97 -1.60
N LEU A 71 16.19 1.75 -0.56
CA LEU A 71 15.31 1.96 0.60
C LEU A 71 15.03 3.45 0.76
N VAL A 72 13.80 3.83 0.46
CA VAL A 72 13.33 5.22 0.53
C VAL A 72 12.27 5.38 1.61
N VAL A 73 12.48 6.36 2.48
CA VAL A 73 11.40 6.92 3.31
C VAL A 73 10.88 8.16 2.59
N LEU A 74 9.64 8.10 2.14
CA LEU A 74 9.00 9.25 1.53
C LEU A 74 8.21 10.02 2.58
N ASP A 75 8.75 11.16 2.98
CA ASP A 75 8.17 12.03 4.00
C ASP A 75 7.03 12.87 3.41
N SER A 76 5.82 12.67 3.94
CA SER A 76 4.59 13.33 3.51
C SER A 76 4.33 14.64 4.27
N GLY A 77 5.39 15.34 4.67
CA GLY A 77 5.32 16.59 5.44
C GLY A 77 5.21 16.36 6.94
N SER A 78 6.08 15.51 7.49
CA SER A 78 6.17 15.30 8.95
C SER A 78 6.59 16.58 9.67
N THR A 79 6.00 16.78 10.85
CA THR A 79 6.28 17.91 11.76
C THR A 79 7.08 17.49 12.99
N ASP A 80 7.30 16.19 13.17
CA ASP A 80 8.16 15.59 14.19
C ASP A 80 9.56 15.26 13.61
N ARG A 81 10.34 14.39 14.27
CA ARG A 81 11.69 14.02 13.81
C ARG A 81 11.72 12.85 12.84
N THR A 82 10.59 12.46 12.22
CA THR A 82 10.50 11.30 11.29
C THR A 82 11.62 11.29 10.26
N ALA A 83 11.77 12.37 9.50
CA ALA A 83 12.80 12.48 8.46
C ALA A 83 14.21 12.31 9.04
N LYS A 84 14.49 12.97 10.16
CA LYS A 84 15.80 12.88 10.82
C LYS A 84 16.12 11.46 11.28
N VAL A 85 15.22 10.81 12.01
CA VAL A 85 15.49 9.48 12.57
C VAL A 85 15.54 8.39 11.49
N ALA A 86 14.83 8.57 10.37
CA ALA A 86 14.93 7.73 9.19
C ALA A 86 16.30 7.85 8.49
N ALA A 87 16.78 9.08 8.29
CA ALA A 87 18.09 9.34 7.70
C ALA A 87 19.23 8.80 8.59
N ASP A 88 19.17 9.09 9.90
CA ASP A 88 20.14 8.57 10.89
C ASP A 88 20.15 7.03 10.94
N ALA A 89 19.01 6.38 10.63
CA ALA A 89 18.89 4.92 10.53
C ALA A 89 19.45 4.34 9.21
N GLY A 90 19.77 5.19 8.23
CA GLY A 90 20.42 4.80 6.97
C GLY A 90 19.47 4.66 5.78
N ALA A 91 18.26 5.22 5.82
CA ALA A 91 17.40 5.33 4.63
C ALA A 91 17.73 6.60 3.83
N THR A 92 17.47 6.54 2.51
CA THR A 92 17.32 7.76 1.71
C THR A 92 15.97 8.39 2.07
N VAL A 93 15.97 9.64 2.51
CA VAL A 93 14.74 10.37 2.85
C VAL A 93 14.46 11.37 1.76
N ILE A 94 13.25 11.30 1.19
CA ILE A 94 12.80 12.20 0.13
C ILE A 94 11.53 12.89 0.62
N HIS A 95 11.50 14.23 0.57
CA HIS A 95 10.30 14.98 0.91
C HIS A 95 9.36 15.00 -0.30
N ARG A 96 8.05 14.83 -0.09
CA ARG A 96 7.07 14.74 -1.19
C ARG A 96 7.06 15.95 -2.13
N ASP A 97 7.41 17.14 -1.63
CA ASP A 97 7.43 18.38 -2.40
C ASP A 97 8.62 18.45 -3.38
N ASP A 98 9.66 17.65 -3.16
CA ASP A 98 10.87 17.62 -4.00
C ASP A 98 10.70 16.72 -5.24
N VAL A 99 9.69 15.85 -5.23
CA VAL A 99 9.40 14.92 -6.32
C VAL A 99 8.37 15.56 -7.21
N LEU A 100 8.56 15.62 -8.54
CA LEU A 100 7.62 16.23 -9.48
C LEU A 100 7.10 17.62 -9.03
N PRO A 101 8.01 18.59 -8.74
CA PRO A 101 7.67 19.91 -8.21
C PRO A 101 6.75 20.75 -9.11
N ALA A 102 6.62 20.42 -10.39
CA ALA A 102 5.65 21.10 -11.26
C ALA A 102 4.18 20.80 -10.90
N LEU A 103 3.93 19.74 -10.11
CA LEU A 103 2.61 19.34 -9.65
C LEU A 103 2.43 19.68 -8.18
N PRO A 104 1.40 20.48 -7.80
CA PRO A 104 1.17 20.85 -6.41
C PRO A 104 0.94 19.61 -5.54
N THR A 105 1.53 19.57 -4.35
CA THR A 105 1.34 18.46 -3.42
C THR A 105 -0.01 18.50 -2.74
N VAL A 106 -0.52 17.33 -2.38
CA VAL A 106 -1.82 17.15 -1.73
C VAL A 106 -1.66 16.21 -0.53
N PRO A 107 -2.52 16.30 0.50
CA PRO A 107 -2.44 15.39 1.63
C PRO A 107 -2.90 13.98 1.24
N GLY A 108 -2.35 12.98 1.93
CA GLY A 108 -2.83 11.60 1.88
C GLY A 108 -1.76 10.56 1.59
N LYS A 109 -2.08 9.30 1.90
CA LYS A 109 -1.16 8.17 1.75
C LYS A 109 -0.84 7.92 0.27
N GLY A 110 -1.85 7.89 -0.60
CA GLY A 110 -1.64 7.59 -2.01
C GLY A 110 -0.82 8.64 -2.76
N GLU A 111 -0.87 9.91 -2.36
CA GLU A 111 0.06 10.93 -2.88
C GLU A 111 1.51 10.55 -2.59
N ALA A 112 1.79 10.18 -1.35
CA ALA A 112 3.12 9.74 -0.96
C ALA A 112 3.50 8.48 -1.77
N MET A 113 2.62 7.49 -1.86
CA MET A 113 2.95 6.28 -2.63
C MET A 113 3.26 6.57 -4.10
N TRP A 114 2.46 7.41 -4.76
CA TRP A 114 2.62 7.79 -6.16
C TRP A 114 3.92 8.54 -6.42
N ARG A 115 4.25 9.55 -5.58
CA ARG A 115 5.54 10.25 -5.67
C ARG A 115 6.71 9.33 -5.29
N GLY A 116 6.51 8.38 -4.38
CA GLY A 116 7.52 7.39 -4.04
C GLY A 116 7.92 6.55 -5.24
N VAL A 117 6.95 6.08 -6.03
CA VAL A 117 7.24 5.38 -7.30
C VAL A 117 7.97 6.32 -8.26
N ALA A 118 7.54 7.58 -8.39
CA ALA A 118 8.19 8.55 -9.26
C ALA A 118 9.65 8.86 -8.89
N ALA A 119 10.00 8.78 -7.61
CA ALA A 119 11.31 9.13 -7.08
C ALA A 119 12.31 7.95 -7.04
N THR A 120 11.90 6.76 -7.43
CA THR A 120 12.65 5.51 -7.28
C THR A 120 12.76 4.78 -8.61
N ALA A 121 13.65 3.78 -8.70
CA ALA A 121 13.95 3.11 -9.98
C ALA A 121 13.76 1.60 -10.03
N GLY A 122 13.56 0.92 -8.89
CA GLY A 122 13.44 -0.54 -8.83
C GLY A 122 12.28 -1.09 -9.66
N GLU A 123 12.50 -2.18 -10.38
CA GLU A 123 11.50 -2.85 -11.20
C GLU A 123 10.37 -3.44 -10.33
N LEU A 124 10.72 -3.95 -9.15
CA LEU A 124 9.76 -4.31 -8.12
C LEU A 124 9.75 -3.25 -7.04
N VAL A 125 8.55 -2.87 -6.61
CA VAL A 125 8.32 -1.87 -5.57
C VAL A 125 7.56 -2.53 -4.42
N VAL A 126 8.11 -2.44 -3.22
CA VAL A 126 7.49 -2.90 -1.98
C VAL A 126 7.11 -1.69 -1.13
N PHE A 127 5.85 -1.59 -0.74
CA PHE A 127 5.39 -0.60 0.23
C PHE A 127 5.28 -1.24 1.60
N ILE A 128 5.84 -0.57 2.60
CA ILE A 128 5.75 -0.94 4.01
C ILE A 128 5.28 0.29 4.80
N ASP A 129 4.22 0.15 5.60
CA ASP A 129 3.77 1.26 6.46
C ASP A 129 4.85 1.61 7.50
N ALA A 130 5.11 2.91 7.69
CA ALA A 130 6.15 3.38 8.61
C ALA A 130 5.76 3.29 10.10
N ASP A 131 4.52 2.89 10.43
CA ASP A 131 3.96 2.86 11.78
C ASP A 131 3.93 1.45 12.42
N LEU A 132 4.55 0.46 11.77
CA LEU A 132 4.60 -0.93 12.24
C LEU A 132 5.42 -1.05 13.53
N ARG A 133 4.83 -1.67 14.56
CA ARG A 133 5.49 -1.89 15.86
C ARG A 133 6.20 -3.23 15.98
N SER A 134 5.77 -4.23 15.21
CA SER A 134 6.32 -5.59 15.20
C SER A 134 6.80 -5.97 13.81
N PHE A 135 7.60 -5.10 13.18
CA PHE A 135 8.12 -5.35 11.83
C PHE A 135 9.15 -6.49 11.81
N SER A 136 9.04 -7.32 10.79
CA SER A 136 9.98 -8.39 10.44
C SER A 136 10.30 -8.28 8.95
N THR A 137 11.56 -8.49 8.58
CA THR A 137 12.02 -8.50 7.18
C THR A 137 11.39 -9.61 6.35
N SER A 138 10.83 -10.65 7.00
CA SER A 138 9.95 -11.64 6.35
C SER A 138 8.77 -11.02 5.61
N TYR A 139 8.36 -9.79 5.96
CA TYR A 139 7.34 -9.04 5.23
C TYR A 139 7.80 -8.75 3.80
N VAL A 140 9.02 -8.21 3.66
CA VAL A 140 9.60 -7.86 2.36
C VAL A 140 9.92 -9.13 1.56
N VAL A 141 10.55 -10.13 2.20
CA VAL A 141 10.87 -11.43 1.57
C VAL A 141 9.61 -12.10 1.05
N GLY A 142 8.59 -12.24 1.91
CA GLY A 142 7.34 -12.88 1.55
C GLY A 142 6.62 -12.18 0.39
N LEU A 143 6.49 -10.84 0.45
CA LEU A 143 5.82 -10.06 -0.60
C LEU A 143 6.53 -10.14 -1.96
N LEU A 144 7.86 -10.30 -1.98
CA LEU A 144 8.64 -10.45 -3.21
C LEU A 144 8.58 -11.85 -3.80
N GLY A 145 8.36 -12.88 -2.98
CA GLY A 145 8.35 -14.29 -3.39
C GLY A 145 7.50 -14.57 -4.64
N PRO A 146 6.20 -14.25 -4.65
CA PRO A 146 5.36 -14.45 -5.82
C PRO A 146 5.77 -13.61 -7.05
N LEU A 147 6.33 -12.40 -6.85
CA LEU A 147 6.74 -11.52 -7.96
C LEU A 147 8.01 -12.01 -8.65
N LEU A 148 8.96 -12.53 -7.88
CA LEU A 148 10.22 -13.05 -8.42
C LEU A 148 10.04 -14.43 -9.06
N THR A 149 9.04 -15.20 -8.65
CA THR A 149 8.84 -16.58 -9.12
C THR A 149 7.73 -16.78 -10.17
N ASP A 150 6.75 -15.88 -10.27
CA ASP A 150 5.71 -15.93 -11.31
C ASP A 150 5.63 -14.59 -12.07
N PRO A 151 6.07 -14.52 -13.35
CA PRO A 151 6.01 -13.29 -14.14
C PRO A 151 4.58 -12.80 -14.41
N LYS A 152 3.56 -13.64 -14.21
CA LYS A 152 2.15 -13.25 -14.37
C LYS A 152 1.62 -12.49 -13.16
N VAL A 153 2.28 -12.59 -12.00
CA VAL A 153 1.91 -11.82 -10.82
C VAL A 153 2.36 -10.36 -10.99
N GLN A 154 1.43 -9.44 -10.78
CA GLN A 154 1.63 -8.00 -10.91
C GLN A 154 1.52 -7.28 -9.55
N LEU A 155 0.71 -7.83 -8.62
CA LEU A 155 0.45 -7.27 -7.30
C LEU A 155 0.42 -8.40 -6.25
N VAL A 156 1.03 -8.16 -5.10
CA VAL A 156 1.03 -9.08 -3.95
C VAL A 156 0.55 -8.33 -2.72
N LYS A 157 -0.60 -8.73 -2.15
CA LYS A 157 -1.15 -8.12 -0.93
C LYS A 157 -0.71 -8.90 0.31
N ALA A 158 -0.36 -8.18 1.38
CA ALA A 158 -0.16 -8.80 2.67
C ALA A 158 -1.49 -9.35 3.22
N VAL A 159 -1.38 -10.47 3.93
CA VAL A 159 -2.40 -11.06 4.79
C VAL A 159 -1.80 -11.11 6.18
N TYR A 160 -2.61 -10.83 7.19
CA TYR A 160 -2.17 -10.94 8.57
C TYR A 160 -3.38 -11.04 9.49
N GLU A 161 -3.15 -11.66 10.64
CA GLU A 161 -4.05 -11.59 11.78
C GLU A 161 -3.91 -10.24 12.47
N ARG A 162 -5.06 -9.67 12.85
CA ARG A 162 -5.14 -8.41 13.60
C ARG A 162 -5.67 -8.70 15.00
N PRO A 163 -4.83 -9.02 15.98
CA PRO A 163 -5.32 -9.26 17.33
C PRO A 163 -6.05 -8.01 17.86
N LEU A 164 -7.29 -8.18 18.31
CA LEU A 164 -7.98 -7.14 19.08
C LEU A 164 -7.37 -7.15 20.49
N VAL A 165 -6.55 -6.16 20.82
CA VAL A 165 -6.10 -5.95 22.19
C VAL A 165 -7.21 -5.21 22.93
N GLY A 166 -8.23 -5.94 23.40
CA GLY A 166 -9.15 -5.46 24.42
C GLY A 166 -8.57 -5.66 25.82
N ASP A 167 -9.06 -4.94 26.82
CA ASP A 167 -8.52 -4.93 28.20
C ASP A 167 -8.39 -6.32 28.88
N ARG A 168 -8.98 -7.39 28.33
CA ARG A 168 -8.90 -8.74 28.93
C ARG A 168 -8.93 -9.97 28.01
N GLN A 169 -9.00 -9.85 26.68
CA GLN A 169 -8.94 -11.02 25.76
C GLN A 169 -8.38 -10.64 24.39
N VAL A 170 -7.44 -11.46 23.88
CA VAL A 170 -7.04 -11.48 22.47
C VAL A 170 -8.08 -12.31 21.72
N MET A 171 -8.99 -11.65 21.00
CA MET A 171 -9.89 -12.36 20.09
C MET A 171 -9.20 -12.53 18.72
N PRO A 172 -9.30 -13.71 18.07
CA PRO A 172 -8.94 -13.85 16.66
C PRO A 172 -9.84 -12.88 15.89
N ALA A 173 -9.24 -11.83 15.32
CA ALA A 173 -9.98 -10.86 14.53
C ALA A 173 -9.56 -11.01 13.08
N GLY A 174 -10.57 -10.98 12.20
CA GLY A 174 -10.38 -10.90 10.76
C GLY A 174 -9.79 -9.54 10.34
N GLY A 175 -10.37 -8.91 9.32
CA GLY A 175 -9.99 -7.57 8.89
C GLY A 175 -10.23 -6.50 9.96
N GLY A 176 -9.69 -5.30 9.72
CA GLY A 176 -10.09 -4.12 10.49
C GLY A 176 -11.58 -3.79 10.27
N ARG A 177 -12.18 -2.97 11.14
CA ARG A 177 -13.60 -2.57 11.03
C ARG A 177 -13.99 -2.09 9.63
N VAL A 178 -13.16 -1.26 8.99
CA VAL A 178 -13.44 -0.75 7.63
C VAL A 178 -13.25 -1.85 6.57
N THR A 179 -12.31 -2.77 6.76
CA THR A 179 -12.16 -3.95 5.91
C THR A 179 -13.44 -4.80 5.92
N GLU A 180 -13.94 -5.13 7.11
CA GLU A 180 -15.08 -6.04 7.29
C GLU A 180 -16.44 -5.41 6.97
N LEU A 181 -16.62 -4.13 7.31
CA LEU A 181 -17.92 -3.47 7.19
C LEU A 181 -18.09 -2.67 5.89
N VAL A 182 -17.01 -2.43 5.14
CA VAL A 182 -17.05 -1.59 3.94
C VAL A 182 -16.38 -2.28 2.75
N ALA A 183 -15.08 -2.54 2.83
CA ALA A 183 -14.33 -3.02 1.66
C ALA A 183 -14.77 -4.42 1.20
N ARG A 184 -14.83 -5.41 2.11
CA ARG A 184 -15.25 -6.77 1.74
C ARG A 184 -16.71 -6.81 1.24
N PRO A 185 -17.69 -6.16 1.88
CA PRO A 185 -19.05 -6.06 1.34
C PRO A 185 -19.10 -5.44 -0.07
N LEU A 186 -18.39 -4.32 -0.31
CA LEU A 186 -18.34 -3.68 -1.62
C LEU A 186 -17.73 -4.59 -2.68
N LEU A 187 -16.59 -5.25 -2.37
CA LEU A 187 -15.96 -6.21 -3.28
C LEU A 187 -16.89 -7.37 -3.58
N ASN A 188 -17.53 -7.97 -2.58
CA ASN A 188 -18.43 -9.10 -2.82
C ASN A 188 -19.65 -8.71 -3.68
N LEU A 189 -20.14 -7.47 -3.54
CA LEU A 189 -21.29 -6.99 -4.29
C LEU A 189 -20.95 -6.63 -5.74
N HIS A 190 -19.79 -6.00 -5.96
CA HIS A 190 -19.47 -5.35 -7.23
C HIS A 190 -18.30 -5.96 -8.00
N TRP A 191 -17.41 -6.68 -7.31
CA TRP A 191 -16.24 -7.37 -7.88
C TRP A 191 -16.10 -8.76 -7.23
N PRO A 192 -17.08 -9.66 -7.39
CA PRO A 192 -17.13 -10.93 -6.68
C PRO A 192 -15.92 -11.84 -6.92
N GLU A 193 -15.20 -11.67 -8.03
CA GLU A 193 -13.92 -12.32 -8.30
C GLU A 193 -12.84 -11.96 -7.28
N LEU A 194 -12.91 -10.79 -6.65
CA LEU A 194 -12.01 -10.32 -5.59
C LEU A 194 -12.43 -10.78 -4.18
N ALA A 195 -13.52 -11.52 -4.03
CA ALA A 195 -14.01 -11.96 -2.72
C ALA A 195 -13.00 -12.85 -1.95
N GLY A 196 -12.05 -13.47 -2.65
CA GLY A 196 -10.96 -14.26 -2.06
C GLY A 196 -9.80 -13.44 -1.49
N VAL A 197 -9.82 -12.11 -1.62
CA VAL A 197 -8.79 -11.23 -1.05
C VAL A 197 -9.08 -10.98 0.43
N ILE A 198 -8.17 -11.42 1.30
CA ILE A 198 -8.37 -11.48 2.76
C ILE A 198 -8.23 -10.08 3.38
N GLN A 199 -7.18 -9.33 3.04
CA GLN A 199 -6.93 -7.98 3.53
C GLN A 199 -6.85 -6.97 2.36
N PRO A 200 -7.98 -6.60 1.73
CA PRO A 200 -7.98 -5.70 0.56
C PRO A 200 -7.40 -4.31 0.85
N LEU A 201 -7.41 -3.90 2.11
CA LEU A 201 -6.88 -2.60 2.58
C LEU A 201 -5.53 -2.73 3.28
N ALA A 202 -4.79 -3.83 3.06
CA ALA A 202 -3.48 -3.99 3.68
C ALA A 202 -2.50 -2.91 3.17
N GLY A 203 -1.83 -2.23 4.08
CA GLY A 203 -0.87 -1.18 3.74
C GLY A 203 0.46 -1.73 3.23
N GLU A 204 0.76 -2.98 3.57
CA GLU A 204 1.93 -3.71 3.07
C GLU A 204 1.58 -4.49 1.80
N TYR A 205 2.28 -4.21 0.71
CA TYR A 205 2.14 -4.92 -0.55
C TYR A 205 3.35 -4.67 -1.45
N ALA A 206 3.51 -5.53 -2.46
CA ALA A 206 4.52 -5.34 -3.49
C ALA A 206 3.87 -5.40 -4.88
N ALA A 207 4.46 -4.70 -5.84
CA ALA A 207 3.97 -4.67 -7.20
C ALA A 207 5.11 -4.45 -8.20
N ARG A 208 4.85 -4.82 -9.45
CA ARG A 208 5.73 -4.41 -10.55
C ARG A 208 5.59 -2.92 -10.81
N ARG A 209 6.70 -2.21 -10.99
CA ARG A 209 6.72 -0.80 -11.39
C ARG A 209 5.88 -0.57 -12.65
N SER A 210 6.00 -1.47 -13.63
CA SER A 210 5.22 -1.39 -14.86
C SER A 210 3.70 -1.38 -14.64
N LEU A 211 3.19 -2.06 -13.60
CA LEU A 211 1.80 -1.94 -13.16
C LEU A 211 1.56 -0.55 -12.56
N LEU A 212 2.34 -0.16 -11.56
CA LEU A 212 2.14 1.07 -10.79
C LEU A 212 2.18 2.33 -11.66
N GLU A 213 3.05 2.37 -12.67
CA GLU A 213 3.15 3.50 -13.60
C GLU A 213 1.93 3.69 -14.50
N GLN A 214 1.14 2.62 -14.68
CA GLN A 214 -0.01 2.59 -15.56
C GLN A 214 -1.35 2.79 -14.84
N LEU A 215 -1.35 2.80 -13.51
CA LEU A 215 -2.57 2.93 -12.71
C LEU A 215 -2.66 4.33 -12.07
N PRO A 216 -3.87 4.89 -11.95
CA PRO A 216 -4.09 6.09 -11.13
C PRO A 216 -3.94 5.75 -9.63
N PHE A 217 -3.62 6.75 -8.82
CA PHE A 217 -3.50 6.63 -7.37
C PHE A 217 -4.48 7.58 -6.68
N SER A 218 -5.46 7.05 -5.96
CA SER A 218 -6.34 7.87 -5.12
C SER A 218 -5.51 8.54 -4.01
N TYR A 219 -5.75 9.82 -3.69
CA TYR A 219 -4.87 10.57 -2.78
C TYR A 219 -4.83 10.00 -1.34
N GLY A 220 -5.96 9.53 -0.83
CA GLY A 220 -6.14 9.11 0.56
C GLY A 220 -6.07 7.59 0.78
N TYR A 221 -6.93 7.11 1.68
CA TYR A 221 -7.05 5.71 2.09
C TYR A 221 -7.72 4.81 1.04
N GLY A 222 -8.26 5.41 -0.02
CA GLY A 222 -8.79 4.68 -1.18
C GLY A 222 -7.71 3.99 -2.03
N VAL A 223 -6.45 4.39 -1.93
CA VAL A 223 -5.37 3.92 -2.82
C VAL A 223 -5.22 2.40 -2.85
N ASP A 224 -5.27 1.75 -1.68
CA ASP A 224 -5.12 0.29 -1.56
C ASP A 224 -6.28 -0.45 -2.23
N PHE A 225 -7.48 0.11 -2.12
CA PHE A 225 -8.70 -0.43 -2.70
C PHE A 225 -8.75 -0.24 -4.21
N ALA A 226 -8.40 0.96 -4.69
CA ALA A 226 -8.32 1.28 -6.12
C ALA A 226 -7.30 0.39 -6.83
N LEU A 227 -6.07 0.30 -6.31
CA LEU A 227 -5.01 -0.50 -6.92
C LEU A 227 -5.42 -1.97 -7.08
N LEU A 228 -6.14 -2.53 -6.10
CA LEU A 228 -6.65 -3.89 -6.17
C LEU A 228 -7.63 -4.08 -7.35
N ILE A 229 -8.63 -3.21 -7.46
CA ILE A 229 -9.67 -3.27 -8.51
C ILE A 229 -9.05 -2.99 -9.88
N ASP A 230 -8.19 -1.98 -9.97
CA ASP A 230 -7.63 -1.54 -11.24
C ASP A 230 -6.63 -2.60 -11.78
N THR A 231 -5.90 -3.28 -10.88
CA THR A 231 -5.07 -4.44 -11.25
C THR A 231 -5.92 -5.59 -11.76
N ALA A 232 -6.98 -5.96 -11.04
CA ALA A 232 -7.86 -7.06 -11.45
C ALA A 232 -8.55 -6.76 -12.79
N THR A 233 -8.96 -5.51 -13.00
CA THR A 233 -9.58 -5.04 -14.22
C THR A 233 -8.63 -5.14 -15.41
N LYS A 234 -7.35 -4.77 -15.21
CA LYS A 234 -6.36 -4.69 -16.28
C LYS A 234 -5.69 -6.03 -16.60
N TYR A 235 -5.36 -6.83 -15.59
CA TYR A 235 -4.56 -8.05 -15.72
C TYR A 235 -5.30 -9.32 -15.29
N GLY A 236 -6.55 -9.20 -14.82
CA GLY A 236 -7.32 -10.29 -14.26
C GLY A 236 -6.92 -10.61 -12.82
N VAL A 237 -7.86 -11.20 -12.06
CA VAL A 237 -7.65 -11.53 -10.64
C VAL A 237 -6.45 -12.46 -10.38
N ARG A 238 -6.07 -13.30 -11.36
CA ARG A 238 -4.94 -14.23 -11.23
C ARG A 238 -3.57 -13.55 -11.25
N ALA A 239 -3.51 -12.26 -11.61
CA ALA A 239 -2.32 -11.43 -11.49
C ALA A 239 -2.09 -10.92 -10.06
N ILE A 240 -3.03 -11.18 -9.14
CA ILE A 240 -2.94 -10.80 -7.73
C ILE A 240 -2.59 -12.05 -6.93
N ALA A 241 -1.56 -11.92 -6.09
CA ALA A 241 -1.21 -12.91 -5.07
C ALA A 241 -1.35 -12.30 -3.66
N GLN A 242 -1.29 -13.18 -2.67
CA GLN A 242 -1.43 -12.88 -1.26
C GLN A 242 -0.37 -13.63 -0.47
N VAL A 243 0.15 -13.01 0.58
CA VAL A 243 1.14 -13.64 1.44
C VAL A 243 0.79 -13.40 2.89
N ASP A 244 0.64 -14.47 3.67
CA ASP A 244 0.44 -14.39 5.11
C ASP A 244 1.75 -14.02 5.80
N LEU A 245 1.77 -12.82 6.38
CA LEU A 245 2.88 -12.22 7.11
C LEU A 245 2.77 -12.45 8.63
N GLY A 246 1.80 -13.25 9.08
CA GLY A 246 1.56 -13.56 10.47
C GLY A 246 0.77 -12.47 11.19
N VAL A 247 1.34 -11.89 12.24
CA VAL A 247 0.63 -10.95 13.11
C VAL A 247 1.06 -9.51 12.83
N ARG A 248 0.08 -8.62 12.64
CA ARG A 248 0.33 -7.18 12.46
C ARG A 248 -0.18 -6.34 13.64
N VAL A 249 0.73 -5.61 14.27
CA VAL A 249 0.42 -4.67 15.37
C VAL A 249 0.75 -3.23 14.94
N HIS A 250 -0.27 -2.37 15.01
CA HIS A 250 -0.20 -0.96 14.60
C HIS A 250 -1.16 -0.10 15.42
N ARG A 251 -1.20 1.21 15.16
CA ARG A 251 -1.99 2.16 15.94
C ARG A 251 -3.49 1.91 15.76
N HIS A 252 -4.25 1.92 16.86
CA HIS A 252 -5.71 1.92 16.78
C HIS A 252 -6.24 3.31 16.41
N HIS A 253 -7.17 3.35 15.45
CA HIS A 253 -7.92 4.56 15.12
C HIS A 253 -9.28 4.57 15.83
N ASP A 254 -9.70 5.76 16.25
CA ASP A 254 -11.05 5.99 16.76
C ASP A 254 -12.11 5.76 15.67
N THR A 255 -13.37 5.67 16.10
CA THR A 255 -14.49 5.38 15.21
C THR A 255 -14.78 6.53 14.25
N SER A 256 -14.57 7.79 14.63
CA SER A 256 -14.85 8.93 13.75
C SER A 256 -13.89 8.94 12.56
N ARG A 257 -12.60 8.70 12.81
CA ARG A 257 -11.56 8.50 11.79
C ARG A 257 -11.85 7.30 10.89
N LEU A 258 -12.33 6.19 11.44
CA LEU A 258 -12.76 5.04 10.64
C LEU A 258 -13.96 5.37 9.73
N GLY A 259 -14.88 6.22 10.18
CA GLY A 259 -15.98 6.72 9.36
C GLY A 259 -15.48 7.54 8.16
N ARG A 260 -14.46 8.39 8.36
CA ARG A 260 -13.82 9.15 7.25
C ARG A 260 -13.13 8.23 6.25
N MET A 261 -12.36 7.25 6.72
CA MET A 261 -11.73 6.24 5.85
C MET A 261 -12.77 5.41 5.08
N ALA A 262 -13.87 5.03 5.71
CA ALA A 262 -14.99 4.35 5.05
C ALA A 262 -15.59 5.19 3.92
N ALA A 263 -15.80 6.49 4.15
CA ALA A 263 -16.31 7.39 3.13
C ALA A 263 -15.36 7.52 1.92
N GLU A 264 -14.05 7.64 2.16
CA GLU A 264 -13.05 7.68 1.07
C GLU A 264 -13.08 6.39 0.23
N ILE A 265 -13.18 5.22 0.87
CA ILE A 265 -13.27 3.93 0.16
C ILE A 265 -14.57 3.81 -0.64
N MET A 266 -15.71 4.22 -0.07
CA MET A 266 -16.99 4.23 -0.79
C MET A 266 -16.94 5.15 -2.01
N GLN A 267 -16.32 6.32 -1.90
CA GLN A 267 -16.14 7.23 -3.02
C GLN A 267 -15.18 6.67 -4.08
N THR A 268 -14.12 6.01 -3.66
CA THR A 268 -13.20 5.31 -4.57
C THR A 268 -13.92 4.18 -5.31
N ALA A 269 -14.74 3.39 -4.61
CA ALA A 269 -15.58 2.37 -5.25
C ALA A 269 -16.54 3.01 -6.27
N TRP A 270 -17.16 4.13 -5.91
CA TRP A 270 -18.08 4.84 -6.78
C TRP A 270 -17.39 5.37 -8.06
N SER A 271 -16.16 5.87 -7.95
CA SER A 271 -15.42 6.39 -9.12
C SER A 271 -15.09 5.30 -10.15
N ARG A 272 -14.98 4.04 -9.72
CA ARG A 272 -14.84 2.88 -10.63
C ARG A 272 -16.20 2.38 -11.16
N LEU A 273 -17.23 2.39 -10.33
CA LEU A 273 -18.55 1.89 -10.70
C LEU A 273 -19.32 2.83 -11.62
N ALA A 274 -19.26 4.13 -11.39
CA ALA A 274 -20.14 5.08 -12.06
C ALA A 274 -19.94 5.12 -13.58
N PRO A 275 -18.71 5.25 -14.11
CA PRO A 275 -18.49 5.21 -15.56
C PRO A 275 -18.93 3.88 -16.20
N ALA A 276 -18.64 2.76 -15.53
CA ALA A 276 -18.94 1.43 -16.04
C ALA A 276 -20.46 1.13 -16.10
N ASN A 277 -21.26 1.80 -15.27
CA ASN A 277 -22.69 1.53 -15.12
C ASN A 277 -23.57 2.73 -15.54
N GLY A 278 -22.99 3.77 -16.13
CA GLY A 278 -23.73 4.99 -16.51
C GLY A 278 -24.36 5.73 -15.33
N LEU A 279 -23.78 5.60 -14.13
CA LEU A 279 -24.26 6.31 -12.93
C LEU A 279 -23.71 7.74 -12.91
N SER A 280 -24.38 8.61 -12.15
CA SER A 280 -23.90 9.97 -11.90
C SER A 280 -22.51 9.94 -11.26
N THR A 281 -21.57 10.66 -11.87
CA THR A 281 -20.26 10.96 -11.27
C THR A 281 -20.34 12.12 -10.27
N THR A 282 -21.44 12.87 -10.29
CA THR A 282 -21.75 13.91 -9.30
C THR A 282 -22.38 13.26 -8.07
N ILE A 283 -21.60 13.13 -6.99
CA ILE A 283 -22.04 12.63 -5.68
C ILE A 283 -21.62 13.59 -4.56
N GLY A 284 -22.15 13.40 -3.35
CA GLY A 284 -21.75 14.16 -2.18
C GLY A 284 -20.28 13.92 -1.83
N GLN A 285 -19.53 15.00 -1.59
CA GLN A 285 -18.09 15.00 -1.28
C GLN A 285 -17.80 15.42 0.16
N SER A 286 -18.77 15.25 1.06
CA SER A 286 -18.60 15.56 2.48
C SER A 286 -19.21 14.49 3.36
N LEU A 287 -18.55 14.23 4.49
CA LEU A 287 -19.06 13.40 5.57
C LEU A 287 -19.29 14.29 6.80
N THR A 288 -20.54 14.43 7.21
CA THR A 288 -20.89 15.08 8.47
C THR A 288 -20.99 14.03 9.58
N GLN A 289 -20.23 14.23 10.64
CA GLN A 289 -20.23 13.38 11.85
C GLN A 289 -20.69 14.22 13.05
N PHE A 290 -21.22 13.55 14.06
CA PHE A 290 -21.76 14.19 15.26
C PHE A 290 -21.04 13.67 16.50
N GLU A 291 -20.56 14.58 17.33
CA GLU A 291 -19.95 14.28 18.63
C GLU A 291 -20.81 14.88 19.74
N ARG A 292 -20.81 14.26 20.92
CA ARG A 292 -21.57 14.73 22.08
C ARG A 292 -20.63 15.14 23.19
N ASP A 293 -20.81 16.34 23.70
CA ASP A 293 -20.13 16.84 24.89
C ASP A 293 -21.12 17.27 25.99
N ALA A 294 -20.66 18.08 26.95
CA ALA A 294 -21.47 18.58 28.05
C ALA A 294 -22.59 19.55 27.60
N ASP A 295 -22.41 20.23 26.47
CA ASP A 295 -23.30 21.28 25.97
C ASP A 295 -24.27 20.79 24.89
N GLY A 296 -24.05 19.61 24.31
CA GLY A 296 -24.99 18.97 23.38
C GLY A 296 -24.32 18.14 22.29
N TYR A 297 -24.97 18.08 21.12
CA TYR A 297 -24.42 17.48 19.92
C TYR A 297 -23.81 18.57 19.04
N HIS A 298 -22.60 18.32 18.54
CA HIS A 298 -21.88 19.18 17.62
C HIS A 298 -21.58 18.43 16.33
N SER A 299 -21.84 19.07 15.19
CA SER A 299 -21.53 18.51 13.89
C SER A 299 -20.16 18.97 13.41
N SER A 300 -19.36 18.03 12.91
CA SER A 300 -18.14 18.30 12.16
C SER A 300 -18.29 17.75 10.74
N SER A 301 -18.06 18.58 9.73
CA SER A 301 -18.07 18.16 8.33
C SER A 301 -16.65 18.03 7.83
N HIS A 302 -16.39 16.91 7.15
CA HIS A 302 -15.09 16.60 6.56
C HIS A 302 -15.26 16.46 5.06
N GLU A 303 -14.41 17.14 4.29
CA GLU A 303 -14.32 16.90 2.86
C GLU A 303 -13.80 15.48 2.60
N VAL A 304 -14.42 14.83 1.63
CA VAL A 304 -14.04 13.53 1.12
C VAL A 304 -14.09 13.69 -0.39
N PRO A 305 -13.03 14.20 -1.03
CA PRO A 305 -13.08 14.48 -2.46
C PRO A 305 -12.62 13.24 -3.26
N ILE A 306 -13.22 13.01 -4.43
CA ILE A 306 -12.76 12.00 -5.40
C ILE A 306 -11.56 12.60 -6.14
N LEU A 307 -10.36 12.46 -5.59
CA LEU A 307 -9.15 12.97 -6.21
C LEU A 307 -8.11 11.86 -6.38
N GLU A 308 -7.55 11.81 -7.58
CA GLU A 308 -6.55 10.81 -7.96
C GLU A 308 -5.42 11.47 -8.75
N ARG A 309 -4.22 10.92 -8.57
CA ARG A 309 -3.12 11.16 -9.49
C ARG A 309 -3.35 10.31 -10.74
N PRO A 310 -3.09 10.86 -11.94
CA PRO A 310 -3.14 10.06 -13.14
C PRO A 310 -1.99 9.02 -13.15
N PRO A 311 -2.02 8.04 -14.06
CA PRO A 311 -0.89 7.14 -14.27
C PRO A 311 0.42 7.92 -14.47
N LEU A 312 1.50 7.52 -13.80
CA LEU A 312 2.79 8.21 -13.88
C LEU A 312 3.31 8.32 -15.31
N ASN A 313 3.07 7.30 -16.13
CA ASN A 313 3.47 7.30 -17.55
C ASN A 313 2.68 8.30 -18.42
N THR A 314 1.77 9.08 -17.85
CA THR A 314 1.13 10.22 -18.51
C THR A 314 1.72 11.58 -18.07
N ILE A 315 2.62 11.58 -17.08
CA ILE A 315 3.26 12.79 -16.57
C ILE A 315 4.52 13.10 -17.38
N ALA A 316 4.52 14.23 -18.08
CA ALA A 316 5.62 14.65 -18.93
C ALA A 316 6.96 14.77 -18.18
N GLU A 317 6.95 15.34 -16.97
CA GLU A 317 8.15 15.49 -16.13
C GLU A 317 8.76 14.12 -15.75
N TYR A 318 7.92 13.12 -15.43
CA TYR A 318 8.37 11.76 -15.12
C TYR A 318 8.92 11.02 -16.36
N MET A 319 8.28 11.22 -17.52
CA MET A 319 8.76 10.62 -18.77
C MET A 319 10.12 11.19 -19.22
N ALA A 320 10.39 12.46 -18.90
CA ALA A 320 11.67 13.10 -19.22
C ALA A 320 12.83 12.52 -18.40
N THR A 321 12.61 12.16 -17.13
CA THR A 321 13.66 11.55 -16.29
C THR A 321 13.94 10.11 -16.70
N THR A 322 12.91 9.32 -16.98
CA THR A 322 13.05 7.91 -17.40
C THR A 322 13.68 7.72 -18.78
N THR A 323 13.48 8.64 -19.72
CA THR A 323 14.15 8.61 -21.04
C THR A 323 15.62 9.00 -21.00
N SER A 324 16.03 9.79 -19.99
CA SER A 324 17.42 10.23 -19.82
C SER A 324 18.34 9.22 -19.12
N ASN A 325 17.77 8.19 -18.50
CA ASN A 325 18.50 7.19 -17.72
C ASN A 325 18.07 5.76 -18.14
N PRO A 326 18.44 5.30 -19.36
CA PRO A 326 18.09 3.94 -19.77
C PRO A 326 18.84 2.95 -18.87
N SER A 327 18.11 2.01 -18.26
CA SER A 327 18.74 0.85 -17.59
C SER A 327 19.77 0.23 -18.53
N PRO A 328 20.99 -0.08 -18.05
CA PRO A 328 21.93 -0.84 -18.86
C PRO A 328 21.30 -2.20 -19.15
N ARG A 329 21.15 -2.49 -20.45
CA ARG A 329 20.65 -3.77 -20.97
C ARG A 329 21.49 -4.95 -20.51
#